data_AF-G2NR83-F1
#
_entry.id   AF-G2NR83-F1
#
_cell.length_a   1.000
_cell.length_b   1.000
_cell.length_c   1.000
_cell.angle_alpha   90.00
_cell.angle_beta   90.00
_cell.angle_gamma   90.00
#
_symmetry.space_group_name_H-M   'P 1'
#
loop_
_entity.id
_entity.type
_entity.pdbx_description
1 polymer ?
#
loop_
_entity_poly.entity_id
_entity_poly.type
_entity_poly.pdbx_seq_one_letter_code
_entity_poly.pdbx_strand_id
1 'polypeptide(L)' 'MGRTQPKCGAPTLKGTRCARLAMVGASRCDRHRGDWSRYTVRRRKEKERMARRRRGQG' A
#
# COMPACT_ATOMS: atom_id res chain seq x y z
N MET A 1 20.15 12.85 -18.22
CA MET A 1 19.62 12.41 -16.91
C MET A 1 19.27 10.92 -16.95
N GLY A 2 20.08 10.06 -16.33
CA GLY A 2 19.67 8.67 -16.09
C GLY A 2 18.47 8.68 -15.15
N ARG A 3 17.33 8.11 -15.58
CA ARG A 3 16.12 8.04 -14.76
C ARG A 3 16.40 7.10 -13.58
N THR A 4 16.88 7.65 -12.46
CA THR A 4 16.97 6.90 -11.20
C THR A 4 15.55 6.51 -10.82
N GLN A 5 15.28 5.20 -10.77
CA GLN A 5 13.97 4.70 -10.36
C GLN A 5 13.60 5.28 -8.99
N PRO A 6 12.40 5.88 -8.82
CA PRO A 6 12.02 6.45 -7.54
C PRO A 6 11.86 5.34 -6.49
N LYS A 7 12.04 5.66 -5.21
CA LYS A 7 11.76 4.70 -4.13
C LYS A 7 10.25 4.51 -3.98
N CYS A 8 9.83 3.30 -3.63
CA CYS A 8 8.44 2.90 -3.50
C CYS A 8 7.67 3.71 -2.44
N GLY A 9 8.28 4.03 -1.31
CA GLY A 9 7.69 4.91 -0.28
C GLY A 9 6.40 4.38 0.37
N ALA A 10 5.96 3.15 0.08
CA ALA A 10 4.76 2.59 0.67
C ALA A 10 4.95 2.38 2.18
N PRO A 11 3.96 2.75 3.01
CA PRO A 11 4.00 2.47 4.44
C PRO A 11 4.00 0.97 4.69
N THR A 12 4.94 0.50 5.49
CA THR A 12 5.06 -0.90 5.86
C THR A 12 4.28 -1.20 7.14
N LEU A 13 4.11 -2.50 7.44
CA LEU A 13 3.47 -2.95 8.68
C LEU A 13 4.25 -2.51 9.94
N LYS A 14 5.55 -2.22 9.80
CA LYS A 14 6.44 -1.77 10.86
C LYS A 14 6.43 -0.25 11.06
N GLY A 15 5.53 0.47 10.38
CA GLY A 15 5.43 1.94 10.47
C GLY A 15 6.46 2.72 9.63
N THR A 16 7.46 2.05 9.07
CA THR A 16 8.49 2.67 8.22
C THR A 16 8.07 2.74 6.75
N ARG A 17 8.78 3.53 5.94
CA ARG A 17 8.57 3.66 4.49
C ARG A 17 9.38 2.62 3.72
N CYS A 18 8.80 2.05 2.66
CA CYS A 18 9.49 1.10 1.81
C CYS A 18 10.63 1.77 1.04
N ALA A 19 11.87 1.32 1.29
CA ALA A 19 13.08 1.84 0.64
C ALA A 19 13.40 1.18 -0.72
N ARG A 20 12.65 0.15 -1.15
CA ARG A 20 12.88 -0.50 -2.44
C ARG A 20 12.55 0.41 -3.60
N LEU A 21 13.24 0.22 -4.73
CA LEU A 21 12.93 0.92 -5.97
C LEU A 21 11.52 0.57 -6.44
N ALA A 22 10.79 1.58 -6.90
CA ALA A 22 9.58 1.38 -7.65
C ALA A 22 9.93 0.75 -9.00
N MET A 23 9.01 -0.02 -9.56
CA MET A 23 9.22 -0.58 -10.89
C MET A 23 9.21 0.52 -11.94
N VAL A 24 9.92 0.33 -13.04
CA VAL A 24 9.93 1.24 -14.18
C VAL A 24 8.50 1.53 -14.64
N GLY A 25 8.13 2.80 -14.71
CA GLY A 25 6.77 3.24 -15.08
C GLY A 25 5.72 3.12 -13.97
N ALA A 26 6.10 2.79 -12.74
CA ALA A 26 5.21 2.71 -11.59
C ALA A 26 5.72 3.54 -10.39
N SER A 27 4.80 3.96 -9.52
CA SER A 27 5.15 4.66 -8.27
C SER A 27 5.48 3.71 -7.11
N ARG A 28 5.28 2.40 -7.28
CA ARG A 28 5.45 1.39 -6.21
C ARG A 28 6.25 0.17 -6.68
N CYS A 29 6.89 -0.51 -5.74
CA CYS A 29 7.60 -1.76 -6.01
C CYS A 29 6.63 -2.93 -6.17
N ASP A 30 7.15 -4.06 -6.66
CA ASP A 30 6.44 -5.33 -6.86
C ASP A 30 5.56 -5.73 -5.66
N ARG A 31 6.08 -5.63 -4.42
CA ARG A 31 5.34 -6.01 -3.21
C ARG A 31 4.25 -5.03 -2.78
N HIS A 32 4.24 -3.83 -3.34
CA HIS A 32 3.28 -2.78 -2.99
C HIS A 32 2.43 -2.34 -4.19
N ARG A 33 2.55 -3.02 -5.33
CA ARG A 33 1.74 -2.80 -6.51
C ARG A 33 0.52 -3.71 -6.48
N GLY A 34 -0.62 -3.16 -6.87
CA GLY A 34 -1.89 -3.88 -7.02
C GLY A 34 -2.62 -4.22 -5.71
N ASP A 35 -3.88 -4.62 -5.89
CA ASP A 35 -4.82 -5.03 -4.85
C ASP A 35 -4.38 -6.26 -4.04
N TRP A 36 -3.34 -6.98 -4.50
CA TRP A 36 -2.78 -8.16 -3.85
C TRP A 36 -1.68 -7.86 -2.82
N SER A 37 -1.21 -6.62 -2.73
CA SER A 37 -0.22 -6.23 -1.72
C SER A 37 -0.82 -6.38 -0.31
N ARG A 38 -0.15 -7.15 0.56
CA ARG A 38 -0.60 -7.44 1.95
C ARG A 38 -1.00 -6.18 2.71
N TYR A 39 -0.35 -5.04 2.44
CA TYR A 39 -0.72 -3.74 3.03
C TYR A 39 -2.08 -3.23 2.52
N THR A 40 -2.32 -3.31 1.21
CA THR A 40 -3.55 -2.86 0.57
C THR A 40 -4.72 -3.75 0.98
N VAL A 41 -4.51 -5.07 1.02
CA VAL A 41 -5.49 -6.05 1.54
C VAL A 41 -5.81 -5.77 3.01
N ARG A 42 -4.80 -5.54 3.87
CA ARG A 42 -5.02 -5.20 5.27
C ARG A 42 -5.82 -3.91 5.41
N ARG A 43 -5.45 -2.84 4.69
CA ARG A 43 -6.15 -1.55 4.73
C ARG A 43 -7.59 -1.67 4.21
N ARG A 44 -7.84 -2.48 3.17
CA ARG A 44 -9.19 -2.78 2.67
C ARG A 44 -10.01 -3.50 3.74
N LYS A 45 -9.48 -4.56 4.35
CA LYS A 45 -10.15 -5.26 5.47
C LYS A 45 -10.46 -4.34 6.64
N GLU A 46 -9.54 -3.46 7.03
CA GLU A 46 -9.79 -2.50 8.10
C GLU A 46 -10.87 -1.48 7.74
N LYS A 47 -10.84 -0.94 6.50
CA LYS A 47 -11.91 -0.06 6.00
C LYS A 47 -13.26 -0.77 5.98
N GLU A 48 -13.34 -2.02 5.51
CA GLU A 48 -14.59 -2.79 5.50
C GLU A 48 -15.08 -3.10 6.91
N ARG A 49 -14.18 -3.44 7.83
CA ARG A 49 -14.53 -3.65 9.25
C ARG A 49 -15.03 -2.37 9.91
N MET A 50 -14.43 -1.22 9.59
CA MET A 50 -14.91 0.09 10.05
C MET A 50 -16.26 0.45 9.43
N ALA A 51 -16.45 0.19 8.13
CA ALA A 51 -17.72 0.39 7.44
C ALA A 51 -18.84 -0.48 8.01
N ARG A 52 -18.55 -1.74 8.36
CA ARG A 52 -19.51 -2.64 9.01
C ARG A 52 -19.89 -2.18 10.42
N ARG A 53 -18.94 -1.66 11.20
CA ARG A 53 -19.23 -1.05 12.52
C ARG A 53 -20.08 0.22 12.41
N ARG A 54 -19.97 0.99 11.32
CA ARG A 54 -20.84 2.15 11.07
C ARG A 54 -22.25 1.76 10.61
N ARG A 55 -22.40 0.63 9.90
CA ARG A 55 -23.71 0.14 9.40
C ARG A 55 -24.55 -0.59 10.45
N GLY A 56 -23.95 -1.03 11.56
CA GLY A 56 -24.66 -1.69 12.67
C GLY A 56 -25.07 -0.76 13.82
N GLN A 57 -25.17 0.55 13.56
CA GLN A 57 -25.52 1.59 14.55
C GLN A 57 -26.81 2.33 14.16
N GLY A 58 -27.72 1.64 13.47
CA GLY A 58 -29.07 2.10 13.16
C GLY A 58 -30.08 1.14 13.76
#